data_AF-A0AAU7MFJ8-F1
#
_entry.id   AF-A0AAU7MFJ8-F1
#
_cell.length_a   1.000
_cell.length_b   1.000
_cell.length_c   1.000
_cell.angle_alpha   90.00
_cell.angle_beta   90.00
_cell.angle_gamma   90.00
#
_symmetry.space_group_name_H-M   'P 1'
#
loop_
_entity.id
_entity.type
_entity.pdbx_description
1 polymer ?
#
loop_
_entity_poly.entity_id
_entity_poly.type
_entity_poly.pdbx_seq_one_letter_code
_entity_poly.pdbx_strand_id
1 'polypeptide(L)'
;MRKTTVLGGVAAAFVAGLVMAAPASAAPANEGAACAQAGIGTLKSLGLLQAAAQQKIDYSTLADPTAGPIFADLPTGSYLSLGQVVKLHHTNPELFAWCR
;
A
#
# COMPACT_ATOMS: atom_id res chain seq x y z
N MET A 1 38.45 21.57 32.21
CA MET A 1 37.58 20.94 31.19
C MET A 1 37.43 19.46 31.49
N ARG A 2 36.19 18.94 31.49
CA ARG A 2 35.77 17.52 31.47
C ARG A 2 36.15 16.71 32.75
N LYS A 3 35.29 15.87 33.37
CA LYS A 3 34.00 15.26 33.00
C LYS A 3 33.45 14.49 34.23
N THR A 4 32.11 14.32 34.27
CA THR A 4 31.32 13.17 34.82
C THR A 4 31.36 12.92 36.34
N THR A 5 30.26 12.54 37.03
CA THR A 5 29.33 11.44 36.69
C THR A 5 27.96 11.62 37.37
N VAL A 6 26.95 11.14 36.65
CA VAL A 6 25.50 11.20 36.85
C VAL A 6 25.03 10.40 38.08
N LEU A 7 24.11 11.01 38.85
CA LEU A 7 23.25 10.38 39.85
C LEU A 7 22.07 9.66 39.18
N GLY A 8 21.63 8.59 39.82
CA GLY A 8 20.19 8.31 39.96
C GLY A 8 19.63 7.25 39.03
N GLY A 9 19.40 6.06 39.59
CA GLY A 9 18.60 5.02 38.95
C GLY A 9 17.11 5.32 39.03
N VAL A 10 16.33 4.68 38.16
CA VAL A 10 14.89 4.44 38.33
C VAL A 10 14.49 3.15 37.61
N ALA A 11 13.92 2.25 38.40
CA ALA A 11 12.83 1.30 38.15
C ALA A 11 12.81 0.33 36.95
N ALA A 12 12.58 -0.93 37.34
CA ALA A 12 11.89 -2.02 36.66
C ALA A 12 11.06 -1.65 35.42
N ALA A 13 11.32 -2.36 34.32
CA ALA A 13 10.41 -2.46 33.18
C ALA A 13 9.89 -3.90 33.06
N PHE A 14 8.56 -4.00 33.13
CA PHE A 14 7.72 -5.17 32.94
C PHE A 14 8.12 -6.02 31.72
N VAL A 15 8.25 -7.33 31.91
CA VAL A 15 8.18 -8.33 30.84
C VAL A 15 6.71 -8.48 30.46
N ALA A 16 6.23 -7.58 29.59
CA ALA A 16 4.94 -7.72 28.94
C ALA A 16 5.13 -8.53 27.66
N GLY A 17 4.29 -9.56 27.50
CA GLY A 17 4.36 -10.55 26.43
C GLY A 17 4.49 -9.92 25.05
N LEU A 18 5.56 -10.29 24.36
CA LEU A 18 5.66 -10.20 22.92
C LEU A 18 4.76 -11.28 22.34
N VAL A 19 3.47 -10.96 22.20
CA VAL A 19 2.68 -11.56 21.11
C VAL A 19 3.49 -11.28 19.84
N MET A 20 4.03 -12.34 19.26
CA MET A 20 4.56 -12.28 17.90
C MET A 20 3.37 -11.95 17.01
N ALA A 21 3.14 -10.66 16.75
CA ALA A 21 2.41 -10.26 15.57
C ALA A 21 3.23 -10.81 14.40
N ALA A 22 2.72 -11.86 13.76
CA ALA A 22 3.28 -12.40 12.54
C ALA A 22 3.58 -11.22 11.61
N PRO A 23 4.74 -11.17 10.94
CA PRO A 23 4.96 -10.17 9.92
C PRO A 23 3.86 -10.40 8.88
N ALA A 24 2.89 -9.47 8.82
CA ALA A 24 2.08 -9.31 7.63
C ALA A 24 3.09 -9.15 6.51
N SER A 25 3.14 -10.11 5.59
CA SER A 25 4.13 -10.22 4.52
C SER A 25 4.40 -8.85 3.91
N ALA A 26 5.51 -8.24 4.31
CA ALA A 26 6.04 -7.11 3.59
C ALA A 26 6.58 -7.69 2.29
N ALA A 27 5.76 -7.64 1.23
CA ALA A 27 6.23 -7.86 -0.12
C ALA A 27 7.54 -7.06 -0.27
N PRO A 28 8.65 -7.66 -0.74
CA PRO A 28 9.92 -6.96 -0.88
C PRO A 28 9.66 -5.60 -1.54
N ALA A 29 10.17 -4.52 -0.95
CA ALA A 29 9.76 -3.15 -1.28
C ALA A 29 9.81 -2.79 -2.79
N ASN A 30 10.58 -3.57 -3.57
CA ASN A 30 10.69 -3.48 -5.01
C ASN A 30 9.46 -4.03 -5.77
N GLU A 31 8.76 -5.04 -5.26
CA GLU A 31 7.57 -5.63 -5.91
C GLU A 31 6.43 -4.62 -5.96
N GLY A 32 6.17 -3.91 -4.86
CA GLY A 32 5.16 -2.85 -4.85
C GLY A 32 5.48 -1.69 -5.80
N ALA A 33 6.76 -1.35 -5.96
CA ALA A 33 7.19 -0.31 -6.90
C ALA A 33 7.03 -0.75 -8.36
N ALA A 34 7.42 -1.99 -8.70
CA ALA A 34 7.22 -2.56 -10.04
C ALA A 34 5.73 -2.69 -10.37
N CYS A 35 4.93 -3.15 -9.41
CA CYS A 35 3.47 -3.23 -9.47
C CYS A 35 2.86 -1.84 -9.74
N ALA A 36 3.25 -0.81 -8.98
CA ALA A 36 2.79 0.56 -9.19
C ALA A 36 3.18 1.11 -10.58
N GLN A 37 4.41 0.82 -11.05
CA GLN A 37 4.84 1.23 -12.39
C GLN A 37 4.04 0.52 -13.50
N ALA A 38 3.75 -0.76 -13.36
CA ALA A 38 2.90 -1.52 -14.28
C ALA A 38 1.45 -0.98 -14.29
N GLY A 39 0.92 -0.62 -13.11
CA GLY A 39 -0.39 0.00 -12.99
C GLY A 39 -0.46 1.38 -13.67
N ILE A 40 0.54 2.24 -13.44
CA ILE A 40 0.65 3.54 -14.12
C ILE A 40 0.80 3.35 -15.63
N GLY A 41 1.60 2.38 -16.08
CA GLY A 41 1.74 2.04 -17.50
C GLY A 41 0.41 1.61 -18.12
N THR A 42 -0.37 0.80 -17.42
CA THR A 42 -1.69 0.34 -17.85
C THR A 42 -2.67 1.52 -17.96
N LEU A 43 -2.76 2.35 -16.92
CA LEU A 43 -3.59 3.55 -16.93
C LEU A 43 -3.20 4.52 -18.06
N LYS A 44 -1.90 4.63 -18.37
CA LYS A 44 -1.40 5.43 -19.50
C LYS A 44 -1.86 4.87 -20.84
N SER A 45 -1.70 3.56 -21.05
CA SER A 45 -2.10 2.89 -22.30
C SER A 45 -3.60 2.95 -22.55
N LEU A 46 -4.40 2.96 -21.47
CA LEU A 46 -5.86 3.12 -21.53
C LEU A 46 -6.30 4.59 -21.67
N GLY A 47 -5.37 5.57 -21.67
CA GLY A 47 -5.70 7.00 -21.71
C GLY A 47 -6.33 7.54 -20.43
N LEU A 48 -6.33 6.75 -19.36
CA LEU A 48 -6.99 7.05 -18.10
C LEU A 48 -6.09 7.80 -17.11
N LEU A 49 -4.76 7.79 -17.30
CA LEU A 49 -3.81 8.36 -16.34
C LEU A 49 -4.12 9.81 -15.91
N GLN A 50 -4.51 10.67 -16.85
CA GLN A 50 -4.89 12.06 -16.55
C GLN A 50 -6.13 12.12 -15.64
N ALA A 51 -7.14 11.30 -15.93
CA ALA A 51 -8.36 11.20 -15.12
C ALA A 51 -8.05 10.60 -13.74
N ALA A 52 -7.15 9.61 -13.66
CA ALA A 52 -6.69 9.01 -12.41
C ALA A 52 -6.04 10.06 -11.50
N ALA A 53 -5.16 10.88 -12.08
CA ALA A 53 -4.48 11.97 -11.37
C ALA A 53 -5.46 13.05 -10.90
N GLN A 54 -6.53 13.32 -11.66
CA GLN A 54 -7.60 14.23 -11.27
C GLN A 54 -8.67 13.60 -10.36
N GLN A 55 -8.50 12.34 -9.94
CA GLN A 55 -9.49 11.58 -9.15
C GLN A 55 -10.86 11.47 -9.83
N LYS A 56 -10.89 11.42 -11.16
CA LYS A 56 -12.11 11.32 -11.98
C LYS A 56 -12.39 9.91 -12.49
N ILE A 57 -11.60 8.93 -12.07
CA ILE A 57 -11.86 7.52 -12.39
C ILE A 57 -12.64 6.91 -11.25
N ASP A 58 -13.77 6.32 -11.60
CA ASP A 58 -14.46 5.38 -10.74
C ASP A 58 -13.83 3.99 -10.89
N TYR A 59 -13.06 3.58 -9.89
CA TYR A 59 -12.36 2.29 -9.92
C TYR A 59 -13.31 1.09 -9.81
N SER A 60 -14.57 1.28 -9.43
CA SER A 60 -15.57 0.19 -9.46
C SER A 60 -15.81 -0.34 -10.87
N THR A 61 -15.63 0.50 -11.90
CA THR A 61 -15.74 0.08 -13.30
C THR A 61 -14.60 -0.83 -13.78
N LEU A 62 -13.50 -0.84 -13.02
CA LEU A 62 -12.31 -1.64 -13.25
C LEU A 62 -12.21 -2.81 -12.25
N ALA A 63 -13.12 -2.85 -11.28
CA ALA A 63 -13.13 -3.84 -10.22
C ALA A 63 -14.07 -4.99 -10.59
N ASP A 64 -13.51 -6.17 -10.75
CA ASP A 64 -14.27 -7.41 -10.89
C ASP A 64 -13.52 -8.52 -10.13
N PRO A 65 -14.17 -9.18 -9.16
CA PRO A 65 -13.52 -10.14 -8.26
C PRO A 65 -13.00 -11.40 -8.96
N THR A 66 -13.34 -11.62 -10.23
CA THR A 66 -13.07 -12.86 -10.96
C THR A 66 -12.28 -12.67 -12.25
N ALA A 67 -12.55 -11.62 -13.03
CA ALA A 67 -12.01 -11.42 -14.36
C ALA A 67 -11.50 -9.98 -14.60
N GLY A 68 -11.49 -9.14 -13.58
CA GLY A 68 -11.17 -7.72 -13.69
C GLY A 68 -9.68 -7.38 -13.67
N PRO A 69 -9.34 -6.15 -14.07
CA PRO A 69 -8.04 -5.56 -13.78
C PRO A 69 -7.77 -5.41 -12.27
N ILE A 70 -8.83 -5.19 -11.47
CA ILE A 70 -8.78 -5.15 -10.01
C ILE A 70 -9.67 -6.28 -9.46
N PHE A 71 -9.09 -7.27 -8.77
CA PHE A 71 -9.80 -8.40 -8.14
C PHE A 71 -10.43 -7.99 -6.81
N ALA A 72 -11.37 -7.06 -6.88
CA ALA A 72 -12.13 -6.60 -5.74
C ALA A 72 -13.58 -6.33 -6.14
N ASP A 73 -14.46 -6.35 -5.15
CA ASP A 73 -15.78 -5.73 -5.25
C ASP A 73 -15.66 -4.33 -4.65
N LEU A 74 -15.77 -3.30 -5.50
CA LEU A 74 -15.74 -1.91 -5.08
C LEU A 74 -17.13 -1.30 -5.30
N PRO A 75 -17.67 -0.58 -4.29
CA PRO A 75 -18.94 0.12 -4.47
C PRO A 75 -18.81 1.18 -5.56
N THR A 76 -19.90 1.43 -6.29
CA THR A 76 -19.96 2.49 -7.30
C THR A 76 -19.61 3.85 -6.69
N GLY A 77 -18.87 4.68 -7.44
CA GLY A 77 -18.34 5.95 -6.94
C GLY A 77 -17.06 5.80 -6.10
N SER A 78 -16.30 4.73 -6.31
CA SER A 78 -15.01 4.52 -5.64
C SER A 78 -13.92 5.34 -6.33
N TYR A 79 -13.90 6.64 -6.05
CA TYR A 79 -12.88 7.57 -6.54
C TYR A 79 -11.67 7.56 -5.59
N LEU A 80 -10.64 6.82 -5.98
CA LEU A 80 -9.37 6.79 -5.25
C LEU A 80 -8.40 7.82 -5.81
N SER A 81 -7.67 8.50 -4.93
CA SER A 81 -6.52 9.29 -5.37
C SER A 81 -5.43 8.40 -5.96
N LEU A 82 -4.67 8.91 -6.92
CA LEU A 82 -3.53 8.19 -7.48
C LEU A 82 -2.56 7.73 -6.37
N GLY A 83 -2.33 8.55 -5.34
CA GLY A 83 -1.51 8.18 -4.18
C GLY A 83 -2.07 7.02 -3.36
N GLN A 84 -3.39 6.95 -3.16
CA GLN A 84 -4.03 5.80 -2.51
C GLN A 84 -3.92 4.54 -3.35
N VAL A 85 -4.12 4.66 -4.67
CA VAL A 85 -3.97 3.54 -5.60
C VAL A 85 -2.55 3.01 -5.57
N VAL A 86 -1.54 3.88 -5.70
CA VAL A 86 -0.13 3.49 -5.57
C VAL A 86 0.13 2.83 -4.22
N LYS A 87 -0.40 3.37 -3.11
CA LYS A 87 -0.25 2.72 -1.80
C LYS A 87 -0.84 1.30 -1.78
N LEU A 88 -1.99 1.07 -2.42
CA LEU A 88 -2.57 -0.27 -2.54
C LEU A 88 -1.68 -1.23 -3.34
N HIS A 89 -0.95 -0.77 -4.35
CA HIS A 89 0.01 -1.60 -5.09
C HIS A 89 1.15 -2.10 -4.18
N HIS A 90 1.48 -1.35 -3.13
CA HIS A 90 2.49 -1.77 -2.15
C HIS A 90 1.93 -2.64 -1.02
N THR A 91 0.67 -2.43 -0.60
CA THR A 91 0.10 -3.14 0.55
C THR A 91 -0.72 -4.36 0.18
N ASN A 92 -1.37 -4.36 -0.99
CA ASN A 92 -2.24 -5.43 -1.49
C ASN A 92 -2.01 -5.63 -3.00
N PRO A 93 -0.79 -6.00 -3.44
CA PRO A 93 -0.49 -6.19 -4.86
C PRO A 93 -1.36 -7.26 -5.53
N GLU A 94 -1.83 -8.27 -4.78
CA GLU A 94 -2.68 -9.36 -5.25
C GLU A 94 -4.04 -8.89 -5.79
N LEU A 95 -4.49 -7.69 -5.41
CA LEU A 95 -5.71 -7.09 -5.94
C LEU A 95 -5.58 -6.68 -7.40
N PHE A 96 -4.38 -6.60 -7.96
CA PHE A 96 -4.16 -6.04 -9.29
C PHE A 96 -3.63 -7.09 -10.28
N ALA A 97 -4.28 -7.21 -11.43
CA ALA A 97 -3.96 -8.24 -12.42
C ALA A 97 -2.56 -8.15 -13.04
N TRP A 98 -1.97 -6.96 -13.02
CA TRP A 98 -0.63 -6.67 -13.57
C TRP A 98 0.49 -6.74 -12.52
N CYS A 99 0.16 -7.04 -11.27
CA CYS A 99 1.13 -7.16 -10.18
C CYS A 99 1.54 -8.59 -9.86
N ARG A 100 1.12 -9.52 -10.72
CA ARG A 100 1.27 -10.96 -10.61
C ARG A 100 1.91 -11.53 -11.87
#